data_AF-A0AAD7WXG7-F1
#
_entry.id   AF-A0AAD7WXG7-F1
#
_cell.length_a   1.000
_cell.length_b   1.000
_cell.length_c   1.000
_cell.angle_alpha   90.00
_cell.angle_beta   90.00
_cell.angle_gamma   90.00
#
_symmetry.space_group_name_H-M   'P 1'
#
loop_
_entity.id
_entity.type
_entity.pdbx_description
1 polymer ?
#
loop_
_entity_poly.entity_id
_entity_poly.type
_entity_poly.pdbx_seq_one_letter_code
_entity_poly.pdbx_strand_id
1 'polypeptide(L)'
;MAATGVIEPSDSPWAAPAFLVKNNDNSWRFCMDYRCLNAVTKKDSYPLPHINNALDYISGSKCDLRSFLGLASYHRRYVRNFATIARPLHLLTDHGQPYVWDDPCAQAFNTL
;
A
#
# COMPACT_ATOMS: atom_id res chain seq x y z
N MET A 1 12.12 8.55 18.56
CA MET A 1 11.42 9.83 18.33
C MET A 1 12.31 11.01 18.71
N ALA A 2 12.69 11.21 19.98
CA ALA A 2 13.61 12.31 20.35
C ALA A 2 15.04 12.10 19.82
N ALA A 3 15.64 10.94 20.06
CA ALA A 3 16.99 10.62 19.56
C ALA A 3 17.09 10.55 18.02
N THR A 4 15.96 10.37 17.33
CA THR A 4 15.88 10.33 15.86
C THR A 4 15.56 11.70 15.26
N GLY A 5 15.41 12.75 16.06
CA GLY A 5 15.09 14.11 15.59
C GLY A 5 13.67 14.28 15.06
N VAL A 6 12.74 13.38 15.41
CA VAL A 6 11.34 13.44 14.97
C VAL A 6 10.49 14.34 15.88
N ILE A 7 10.87 14.45 17.16
CA ILE A 7 10.21 15.31 18.15
C ILE A 7 11.24 16.10 18.95
N GLU A 8 10.82 17.26 19.46
CA GLU A 8 11.59 18.11 20.36
C GLU A 8 10.70 18.65 21.50
N PRO A 9 11.27 19.08 22.64
CA PRO A 9 10.51 19.75 23.68
C PRO A 9 9.86 21.04 23.16
N SER A 10 8.60 21.27 23.51
CA SER A 10 7.84 22.45 23.05
C SER A 10 7.02 23.06 24.19
N ASP A 11 7.00 24.39 24.27
CA ASP A 11 6.14 25.15 25.18
C ASP A 11 4.87 25.67 24.48
N SER A 12 4.33 24.87 23.56
CA SER A 12 3.19 25.30 22.75
C SER A 12 1.90 25.37 23.60
N PRO A 13 0.97 26.29 23.30
CA PRO A 13 -0.31 26.37 24.01
C PRO A 13 -1.27 25.22 23.66
N TRP A 14 -0.89 24.35 22.72
CA TRP A 14 -1.66 23.18 22.30
C TRP A 14 -1.01 21.90 22.81
N ALA A 15 -1.83 20.98 23.29
CA ALA A 15 -1.39 19.64 23.66
C ALA A 15 -2.45 18.63 23.26
N ALA A 16 -2.00 17.44 22.85
CA ALA A 16 -2.85 16.29 22.60
C ALA A 16 -2.49 15.19 23.61
N PRO A 17 -3.47 14.51 24.21
CA PRO A 17 -3.18 13.39 25.11
C PRO A 17 -2.56 12.23 24.32
N ALA A 18 -1.59 11.55 24.95
CA ALA A 18 -0.90 10.41 24.39
C ALA A 18 -1.33 9.10 25.06
N PHE A 19 -1.43 8.04 24.26
CA PHE A 19 -1.85 6.71 24.67
C PHE A 19 -0.88 5.66 24.16
N LEU A 20 -0.76 4.57 24.91
CA LEU A 20 -0.05 3.36 24.48
C LEU A 20 -1.08 2.29 24.14
N VAL A 21 -1.05 1.85 22.88
CA VAL A 21 -1.94 0.81 22.37
C VAL A 21 -1.10 -0.42 22.03
N LYS A 22 -1.56 -1.62 22.41
CA LYS A 22 -0.93 -2.86 21.97
C LYS A 22 -1.37 -3.21 20.56
N ASN A 23 -0.39 -3.56 19.72
CA ASN A 23 -0.61 -4.19 18.45
C ASN A 23 -0.94 -5.67 18.60
N ASN A 24 -1.40 -6.28 17.50
CA ASN A 24 -1.63 -7.72 17.40
C ASN A 24 -0.36 -8.55 17.60
N ASP A 25 0.82 -7.97 17.34
CA ASP A 25 2.13 -8.58 17.59
C ASP A 25 2.65 -8.33 19.02
N ASN A 26 1.79 -7.84 19.93
CA ASN A 26 2.11 -7.41 21.30
C ASN A 26 3.11 -6.25 21.43
N SER A 27 3.54 -5.64 20.33
CA SER A 27 4.34 -4.41 20.39
C SER A 27 3.49 -3.22 20.80
N TRP A 28 4.09 -2.23 21.47
CA TRP A 28 3.41 -1.02 21.87
C TRP A 28 3.52 0.06 20.79
N ARG A 29 2.39 0.68 20.42
CA ARG A 29 2.36 1.91 19.62
C ARG A 29 2.03 3.09 20.50
N PHE A 30 2.84 4.13 20.37
CA PHE A 30 2.56 5.44 20.92
C PHE A 30 1.61 6.19 19.96
N CYS A 31 0.40 6.49 20.42
CA CYS A 31 -0.65 7.14 19.64
C CYS A 31 -1.11 8.41 20.35
N MET A 32 -1.11 9.54 19.64
CA MET A 32 -1.64 10.80 20.15
C MET A 32 -3.04 11.05 19.57
N ASP A 33 -3.95 11.55 20.40
CA ASP A 33 -5.32 11.85 19.99
C ASP A 33 -5.44 13.27 19.45
N TYR A 34 -5.34 13.39 18.12
CA TYR A 34 -5.49 14.65 17.40
C TYR A 34 -6.93 14.97 17.01
N ARG A 35 -7.98 14.31 17.56
CA ARG A 35 -9.37 14.56 17.13
C ARG A 35 -9.78 16.03 17.23
N CYS A 36 -9.44 16.70 18.33
CA CYS A 36 -9.73 18.13 18.50
C CYS A 36 -8.93 18.99 17.51
N LEU A 37 -7.66 18.65 17.25
CA LEU A 37 -6.82 19.35 16.27
C LEU A 37 -7.32 19.16 14.83
N ASN A 38 -7.75 17.96 14.48
CA ASN A 38 -8.27 17.62 13.16
C ASN A 38 -9.60 18.30 12.86
N ALA A 39 -10.38 18.67 13.90
CA ALA A 39 -11.64 19.40 13.74
C ALA A 39 -11.43 20.87 13.35
N VAL A 40 -10.32 21.48 13.77
CA VAL A 40 -9.98 22.88 13.45
C VAL A 40 -9.10 23.01 12.21
N THR A 41 -8.38 21.95 11.84
CA THR A 41 -7.48 21.93 10.67
C THR A 41 -8.26 21.80 9.36
N LYS A 42 -7.88 22.60 8.35
CA LYS A 42 -8.43 22.46 6.99
C LYS A 42 -7.96 21.14 6.39
N LYS A 43 -8.90 20.30 5.93
CA LYS A 43 -8.56 19.03 5.27
C LYS A 43 -7.94 19.30 3.92
N ASP A 44 -6.66 18.97 3.78
CA ASP A 44 -6.01 18.85 2.47
C ASP A 44 -6.28 17.44 1.93
N SER A 45 -7.38 17.31 1.20
CA SER A 45 -7.79 16.03 0.61
C SER A 45 -7.20 15.90 -0.79
N TYR A 46 -6.07 15.23 -0.89
CA TYR A 46 -5.57 14.75 -2.17
C TYR A 46 -6.45 13.58 -2.65
N PRO A 47 -6.97 13.59 -3.89
CA PRO A 47 -7.80 12.51 -4.39
C PRO A 47 -6.95 11.26 -4.57
N LEU A 48 -7.07 10.33 -3.63
CA LEU A 48 -6.51 9.00 -3.79
C LEU A 48 -7.44 8.19 -4.70
N PRO A 49 -6.91 7.58 -5.76
CA PRO A 49 -7.71 6.74 -6.64
C PRO A 49 -8.28 5.57 -5.83
N HIS A 50 -9.53 5.18 -6.16
CA HIS A 50 -10.09 3.94 -5.65
C HIS A 50 -9.18 2.77 -6.04
N ILE A 51 -9.07 1.75 -5.19
CA ILE A 51 -8.13 0.63 -5.44
C ILE A 51 -8.35 -0.02 -6.80
N ASN A 52 -9.61 -0.23 -7.22
CA ASN A 52 -9.92 -0.78 -8.53
C ASN A 52 -9.41 0.12 -9.68
N ASN A 53 -9.51 1.45 -9.53
CA ASN A 53 -9.01 2.38 -10.54
C ASN A 53 -7.47 2.41 -10.53
N ALA A 54 -6.83 2.21 -9.37
CA ALA A 54 -5.39 2.09 -9.26
C ALA A 54 -4.86 0.83 -10.00
N LEU A 55 -5.65 -0.25 -10.01
CA LEU A 55 -5.34 -1.50 -10.71
C LEU A 55 -5.37 -1.33 -12.24
N ASP A 56 -6.23 -0.46 -12.78
CA ASP A 56 -6.27 -0.19 -14.24
C ASP A 56 -4.98 0.47 -14.75
N TYR A 57 -4.27 1.25 -13.92
CA TYR A 57 -2.99 1.84 -14.30
C TYR A 57 -1.87 0.79 -14.37
N ILE A 58 -2.00 -0.34 -13.66
CA ILE A 58 -0.98 -1.39 -13.59
C ILE A 58 -0.87 -2.17 -14.91
N SER A 59 -1.96 -2.29 -15.67
CA SER A 59 -1.96 -2.97 -16.97
C SER A 59 -1.33 -2.17 -18.11
N GLY A 60 -0.90 -0.92 -17.86
CA GLY A 60 -0.29 -0.05 -18.87
C GLY A 60 1.23 -0.07 -18.90
N SER A 61 1.89 -0.64 -17.89
CA SER A 61 3.32 -0.44 -17.66
C SER A 61 3.99 -1.67 -17.04
N LYS A 62 5.13 -2.09 -17.61
CA LYS A 62 5.94 -3.20 -17.08
C LYS A 62 6.43 -2.92 -15.65
N CYS A 63 6.69 -1.66 -15.30
CA CYS A 63 7.17 -1.28 -13.98
C CYS A 63 6.07 -1.44 -12.92
N ASP A 64 4.85 -1.01 -13.26
CA ASP A 64 3.71 -1.08 -12.35
C ASP A 64 3.25 -2.53 -12.16
N LEU A 65 3.28 -3.33 -13.23
CA LEU A 65 3.02 -4.78 -13.16
C LEU A 65 4.02 -5.51 -12.25
N ARG A 66 5.31 -5.14 -12.28
CA ARG A 66 6.33 -5.73 -11.38
C ARG A 66 6.07 -5.35 -9.92
N SER A 67 5.69 -4.11 -9.65
CA SER A 67 5.33 -3.65 -8.30
C SER A 67 4.10 -4.40 -7.77
N PHE A 68 3.08 -4.57 -8.62
CA PHE A 68 1.90 -5.36 -8.29
C PHE A 68 2.24 -6.83 -8.01
N LEU A 69 3.03 -7.49 -8.87
CA LEU A 69 3.44 -8.87 -8.65
C LEU A 69 4.26 -9.04 -7.36
N GLY A 70 5.06 -8.03 -6.98
CA GLY A 70 5.75 -7.99 -5.68
C GLY A 70 4.77 -8.00 -4.50
N LEU A 71 3.74 -7.15 -4.55
CA LEU A 71 2.67 -7.11 -3.54
C LEU A 71 1.85 -8.40 -3.52
N ALA A 72 1.43 -8.89 -4.69
CA ALA A 72 0.64 -10.11 -4.80
C ALA A 72 1.42 -11.34 -4.30
N SER A 73 2.73 -11.39 -4.56
CA SER A 73 3.62 -12.44 -4.04
C SER A 73 3.70 -12.45 -2.51
N TYR A 74 3.61 -11.30 -1.84
CA TYR A 74 3.53 -11.24 -0.37
C TYR A 74 2.29 -11.97 0.16
N HIS A 75 1.17 -11.88 -0.55
CA HIS A 75 -0.09 -12.54 -0.20
C HIS A 75 -0.25 -13.97 -0.75
N ARG A 76 0.77 -14.52 -1.43
CA ARG A 76 0.71 -15.85 -2.07
C ARG A 76 0.29 -17.00 -1.15
N ARG A 77 0.47 -16.87 0.17
CA ARG A 77 0.03 -17.89 1.15
C ARG A 77 -1.49 -18.09 1.20
N TYR A 78 -2.25 -17.09 0.75
CA TYR A 78 -3.72 -17.12 0.73
C TYR A 78 -4.30 -17.47 -0.64
N VAL A 79 -3.48 -17.43 -1.69
CA VAL A 79 -3.90 -17.68 -3.07
C VAL A 79 -3.40 -19.07 -3.48
N ARG A 80 -4.31 -20.02 -3.63
CA ARG A 80 -3.96 -21.37 -4.14
C ARG A 80 -3.47 -21.27 -5.57
N ASN A 81 -2.43 -22.05 -5.90
CA ASN A 81 -1.85 -22.08 -7.24
C ASN A 81 -1.38 -20.70 -7.76
N PHE A 82 -0.97 -19.79 -6.87
CA PHE A 82 -0.50 -18.45 -7.23
C PHE A 82 0.50 -18.45 -8.39
N ALA A 83 1.51 -19.33 -8.36
CA ALA A 83 2.52 -19.41 -9.41
C ALA A 83 1.93 -19.75 -10.78
N THR A 84 0.89 -20.60 -10.82
CA THR A 84 0.19 -20.95 -12.06
C THR A 84 -0.66 -19.79 -12.57
N ILE A 85 -1.36 -19.09 -11.67
CA ILE A 85 -2.22 -17.95 -12.01
C ILE A 85 -1.38 -16.74 -12.47
N ALA A 86 -0.29 -16.44 -11.76
CA ALA A 86 0.58 -15.29 -12.06
C ALA A 86 1.56 -15.52 -13.22
N ARG A 87 1.70 -16.76 -13.72
CA ARG A 87 2.61 -17.09 -14.84
C ARG A 87 2.45 -16.18 -16.07
N PRO A 88 1.24 -15.97 -16.64
CA PRO A 88 1.07 -15.06 -17.77
C PRO A 88 1.57 -13.64 -17.47
N LEU A 89 1.34 -13.14 -16.26
CA LEU A 89 1.81 -11.81 -15.83
C LEU A 89 3.34 -11.75 -15.71
N HIS A 90 3.98 -12.81 -15.23
CA HIS A 90 5.45 -12.88 -15.17
C HIS A 90 6.09 -12.86 -16.56
N LEU A 91 5.48 -13.51 -17.56
CA LEU A 91 5.97 -13.51 -18.94
C LEU A 91 5.99 -12.09 -19.54
N LEU A 92 5.00 -11.25 -19.21
CA LEU A 92 4.95 -9.85 -19.66
C LEU A 92 6.08 -8.99 -19.08
N THR A 93 6.63 -9.40 -17.94
CA THR A 93 7.73 -8.69 -17.27
C THR A 93 9.11 -9.10 -17.74
N ASP A 94 9.23 -10.10 -18.63
CA ASP A 94 10.52 -10.62 -19.08
C ASP A 94 11.22 -9.68 -20.09
N HIS A 95 12.56 -9.73 -20.11
CA HIS A 95 13.44 -8.93 -20.95
C HIS A 95 13.54 -9.54 -22.35
N GLY A 96 12.50 -9.36 -23.17
CA GLY A 96 12.53 -9.81 -24.57
C GLY A 96 11.16 -9.93 -25.24
N GLN A 97 10.08 -9.92 -24.46
CA GLN A 97 8.72 -10.01 -25.00
C GLN A 97 8.09 -8.62 -25.15
N PRO A 98 7.33 -8.37 -26.24
CA PRO A 98 6.50 -7.19 -26.36
C PRO A 98 5.46 -7.19 -25.23
N TYR A 99 5.18 -6.01 -24.68
CA TYR A 99 4.15 -5.89 -23.65
C TYR A 99 2.78 -5.89 -24.34
N VAL A 100 2.18 -7.07 -24.47
CA VAL A 100 0.83 -7.23 -25.03
C VAL A 100 -0.07 -7.79 -23.94
N TRP A 101 -1.10 -7.04 -23.58
CA TRP A 101 -2.05 -7.46 -22.56
C TRP A 101 -3.13 -8.35 -23.17
N ASP A 102 -2.88 -9.66 -23.19
CA ASP A 102 -3.78 -10.66 -23.77
C ASP A 102 -4.89 -11.10 -22.78
N ASP A 103 -5.95 -11.74 -23.29
CA ASP A 103 -7.07 -12.28 -22.49
C ASP A 103 -6.62 -13.17 -21.31
N PRO A 104 -5.63 -14.07 -21.45
CA PRO A 104 -5.14 -14.86 -20.32
C PRO A 104 -4.48 -14.02 -19.23
N CYS A 105 -3.87 -12.89 -19.60
CA CYS A 105 -3.26 -11.95 -18.66
C CYS A 105 -4.35 -11.17 -17.90
N ALA A 106 -5.39 -10.71 -18.60
CA ALA A 106 -6.54 -10.06 -17.99
C ALA A 106 -7.27 -10.99 -17.02
N GLN A 107 -7.49 -12.25 -17.40
CA GLN A 107 -8.13 -13.25 -16.55
C GLN A 107 -7.28 -13.55 -15.30
N ALA A 108 -5.96 -13.71 -15.47
CA ALA A 108 -5.04 -13.91 -14.35
C ALA A 108 -5.05 -12.74 -13.37
N PHE A 109 -5.03 -11.51 -13.88
CA PHE A 109 -5.07 -10.29 -13.07
C PHE A 109 -6.36 -10.17 -12.26
N ASN A 110 -7.52 -10.44 -12.85
CA ASN A 110 -8.81 -10.40 -12.16
C ASN A 110 -9.03 -11.55 -11.17
N THR A 111 -8.22 -12.62 -11.27
CA THR A 111 -8.29 -13.78 -10.37
C THR A 111 -7.43 -13.60 -9.11
N LEU A 112 -6.44 -12.70 -9.15
CA LEU A 112 -5.55 -12.38 -8.04
C LEU A 112 -6.12 -11.28 -7.14
#